data_AF-A0A7K2Z289-F1
#
_entry.id   AF-A0A7K2Z289-F1
#
_cell.length_a   1.000
_cell.length_b   1.000
_cell.length_c   1.000
_cell.angle_alpha   90.00
_cell.angle_beta   90.00
_cell.angle_gamma   90.00
#
_symmetry.space_group_name_H-M   'P 1'
#
loop_
_entity.id
_entity.type
_entity.pdbx_description
1 polymer ?
#
loop_
_entity_poly.entity_id
_entity_poly.type
_entity_poly.pdbx_seq_one_letter_code
_entity_poly.pdbx_strand_id
1 'polypeptide(L)' 'DGSLTAAGVGSLTYLRLIDALESEFEVVFDLDDDLGFVENLDTLVDQLGRHGVAVGDG' A
#
# COMPACT_ATOMS: atom_id res chain seq x y z
N ASP A 1 11.19 6.27 10.77
CA ASP A 1 11.40 4.82 10.64
C ASP A 1 10.16 4.04 11.07
N GLY A 2 9.23 3.83 10.14
CA GLY A 2 7.98 3.10 10.36
C GLY A 2 7.76 2.12 9.22
N SER A 3 8.63 1.13 9.10
CA SER A 3 8.42 0.07 8.11
C SER A 3 7.24 -0.79 8.53
N LEU A 4 6.31 -1.02 7.61
CA LEU A 4 5.14 -1.88 7.84
C LEU A 4 5.60 -3.31 8.20
N THR A 5 6.69 -3.76 7.59
CA THR A 5 7.41 -4.99 7.94
C THR A 5 8.02 -4.93 9.35
N ALA A 6 8.57 -3.79 9.74
CA ALA A 6 9.10 -3.56 11.10
C ALA A 6 8.00 -3.48 12.18
N ALA A 7 6.75 -3.18 11.81
CA ALA A 7 5.58 -3.20 12.70
C ALA A 7 5.06 -4.61 13.01
N GLY A 8 5.74 -5.68 12.57
CA GLY A 8 5.34 -7.07 12.80
C GLY A 8 4.25 -7.57 11.86
N VAL A 9 3.95 -6.81 10.79
CA VAL A 9 3.08 -7.24 9.71
C VAL A 9 3.83 -8.32 8.91
N GLY A 10 3.60 -9.59 9.24
CA GLY A 10 4.11 -10.69 8.43
C GLY A 10 3.58 -10.60 7.00
N SER A 11 4.34 -11.11 6.02
CA SER A 11 4.06 -10.97 4.57
C SER A 11 2.60 -11.29 4.17
N LEU A 12 1.93 -12.20 4.87
CA LEU A 12 0.51 -12.52 4.64
C LEU A 12 -0.45 -11.40 5.05
N THR A 13 -0.21 -10.74 6.19
CA THR A 13 -1.02 -9.60 6.62
C THR A 13 -0.83 -8.42 5.66
N TYR A 14 0.38 -8.31 5.08
CA TYR A 14 0.67 -7.29 4.08
C TYR A 14 -0.11 -7.54 2.78
N LEU A 15 -0.08 -8.77 2.25
CA LEU A 15 -0.87 -9.13 1.06
C LEU A 15 -2.37 -8.90 1.28
N ARG A 16 -2.87 -9.17 2.49
CA ARG A 16 -4.28 -8.86 2.84
C ARG A 16 -4.58 -7.37 2.86
N LEU A 17 -3.62 -6.54 3.28
CA LEU A 17 -3.75 -5.09 3.23
C LEU A 17 -3.79 -4.61 1.77
N ILE A 18 -2.89 -5.10 0.93
CA ILE A 18 -2.89 -4.78 -0.51
C ILE A 18 -4.23 -5.18 -1.13
N ASP A 19 -4.65 -6.44 -0.95
CA ASP A 19 -5.93 -6.96 -1.48
C ASP A 19 -7.13 -6.12 -1.04
N ALA A 20 -7.14 -5.65 0.22
CA ALA A 20 -8.18 -4.75 0.71
C ALA A 20 -8.15 -3.36 0.03
N LEU A 21 -6.96 -2.80 -0.21
CA LEU A 21 -6.81 -1.52 -0.89
C LEU A 21 -7.18 -1.61 -2.38
N GLU A 22 -6.78 -2.71 -3.04
CA GLU A 22 -7.17 -2.99 -4.43
C GLU A 22 -8.68 -3.10 -4.58
N SER A 23 -9.34 -3.81 -3.67
CA SER A 23 -10.80 -3.95 -3.67
C SER A 23 -11.53 -2.66 -3.30
N GLU A 24 -11.02 -1.86 -2.36
CA GLU A 24 -11.69 -0.64 -1.89
C GLU A 24 -11.56 0.50 -2.89
N PHE A 25 -10.39 0.63 -3.52
CA PHE A 25 -10.07 1.74 -4.40
C PHE A 25 -10.09 1.37 -5.89
N GLU A 26 -10.46 0.12 -6.23
CA GLU A 26 -10.43 -0.43 -7.59
C GLU A 26 -9.07 -0.23 -8.28
N VAL A 27 -7.99 -0.33 -7.52
CA VAL A 27 -6.59 -0.23 -7.99
C VAL A 27 -5.94 -1.59 -8.07
N VAL A 28 -4.84 -1.70 -8.81
CA VAL A 28 -3.99 -2.90 -8.84
C VAL A 28 -2.55 -2.48 -8.57
N PHE A 29 -1.95 -3.08 -7.55
CA PHE A 29 -0.54 -2.91 -7.24
C PHE A 29 0.27 -3.98 -7.97
N ASP A 30 1.29 -3.54 -8.70
CA ASP A 30 2.24 -4.47 -9.30
C ASP A 30 3.23 -4.94 -8.21
N LEU A 31 3.10 -6.20 -7.81
CA LEU A 31 3.96 -6.84 -6.81
C LEU A 31 5.22 -7.47 -7.42
N ASP A 32 5.27 -7.54 -8.76
CA ASP A 32 6.44 -8.00 -9.50
C ASP A 32 7.40 -6.84 -9.82
N ASP A 33 6.93 -5.59 -9.70
CA ASP A 33 7.72 -4.36 -9.83
C ASP A 33 8.31 -3.89 -8.48
N ASP A 34 8.93 -2.71 -8.46
CA ASP A 34 9.61 -2.16 -7.29
C ASP A 34 8.66 -1.99 -6.08
N LEU A 35 8.86 -2.84 -5.07
CA LEU A 35 8.11 -2.83 -3.80
C LEU A 35 8.51 -1.67 -2.87
N GLY A 36 9.17 -0.60 -3.35
CA GLY A 36 9.51 0.57 -2.54
C GLY A 36 8.30 1.25 -1.87
N PHE A 37 7.09 1.08 -2.42
CA PHE A 37 5.85 1.52 -1.77
C PHE A 37 5.48 0.71 -0.51
N VAL A 38 6.15 -0.41 -0.27
CA VAL A 38 5.97 -1.29 0.90
C VAL A 38 6.83 -0.86 2.10
N GLU A 39 7.74 0.07 1.87
CA GLU A 39 8.67 0.51 2.90
C GLU A 39 8.00 1.28 4.04
N ASN A 40 6.91 2.02 3.78
CA ASN A 40 6.17 2.75 4.80
C ASN A 40 4.77 3.15 4.31
N LEU A 41 3.90 3.59 5.24
CA LEU A 41 2.54 4.00 4.92
C LEU A 41 2.50 5.25 4.00
N ASP A 42 3.44 6.18 4.16
CA ASP A 42 3.49 7.40 3.36
C ASP A 42 3.73 7.07 1.88
N THR A 43 4.66 6.16 1.56
CA THR A 43 4.93 5.72 0.19
C THR A 43 3.78 4.92 -0.41
N LEU A 44 3.04 4.15 0.40
CA LEU A 44 1.82 3.48 -0.02
C LEU A 44 0.72 4.48 -0.42
N VAL A 45 0.53 5.53 0.38
CA VAL A 45 -0.44 6.60 0.11
C VAL A 45 -0.07 7.40 -1.15
N ASP A 46 1.21 7.74 -1.32
CA ASP A 46 1.70 8.37 -2.55
C ASP A 46 1.44 7.49 -3.78
N GLN A 47 1.61 6.17 -3.64
CA GLN A 47 1.33 5.22 -4.72
C GLN A 47 -0.16 5.18 -5.08
N LEU A 48 -1.05 5.17 -4.08
CA LEU A 48 -2.50 5.31 -4.29
C LEU A 48 -2.85 6.60 -5.05
N GLY A 49 -2.22 7.72 -4.69
CA GLY A 49 -2.37 8.98 -5.40
C GLY A 49 -1.95 8.90 -6.88
N ARG A 50 -0.88 8.16 -7.21
CA ARG A 50 -0.46 7.92 -8.60
C ARG A 50 -1.48 7.11 -9.41
N HIS A 51 -2.24 6.24 -8.76
CA HIS A 51 -3.35 5.51 -9.38
C HIS A 51 -4.63 6.36 -9.53
N GLY A 52 -4.60 7.63 -9.11
CA GLY A 52 -5.74 8.54 -9.22
C GLY A 52 -6.74 8.41 -8.08
N VAL A 53 -6.38 7.70 -7.00
CA VAL A 53 -7.18 7.64 -5.78
C VAL A 53 -7.07 8.99 -5.07
N ALA A 54 -8.18 9.72 -5.02
CA ALA A 54 -8.28 10.93 -4.22
C ALA A 54 -8.40 10.51 -2.75
N VAL A 55 -7.31 10.66 -2.00
CA VAL A 55 -7.38 10.62 -0.54
C VAL A 55 -8.20 11.83 -0.11
N GLY A 56 -9.45 11.60 0.28
CA GLY A 56 -10.32 12.67 0.75
C GLY A 56 -9.66 13.36 1.94
N ASP A 57 -9.40 14.66 1.83
CA ASP A 57 -9.03 15.53 2.95
C ASP A 57 -10.17 15.43 4.00
N GLY A 58 -9.91 14.68 5.07
CA GLY A 58 -10.78 14.56 6.23
C GLY A 58 -10.40 15.56 7.31
#